data_AF-A0A4D7DMR2-F1
#
_entry.id   AF-A0A4D7DMR2-F1
#
_cell.length_a   1.000
_cell.length_b   1.000
_cell.length_c   1.000
_cell.angle_alpha   90.00
_cell.angle_beta   90.00
_cell.angle_gamma   90.00
#
_symmetry.space_group_name_H-M   'P 1'
#
loop_
_entity.id
_entity.type
_entity.pdbx_description
1 polymer ?
#
loop_
_entity_poly.entity_id
_entity_poly.type
_entity_poly.pdbx_seq_one_letter_code
_entity_poly.pdbx_strand_id
1 'polypeptide(L)'
;MKSRDSLVRLKEFQVNEKRRQLQQLQSMMSEFERMAKELVHQISLEESKSGITDPSHFAYPTFAKAARQRADNLQVSIRELKTQQEAAEAALEEVQAEYDKAAALENRDVQVRARA
;
A
#
# COMPACT_ATOMS: atom_id res chain seq x y z
N MET A 1 30.06 -17.71 16.04
CA MET A 1 29.42 -16.49 16.59
C MET A 1 29.00 -15.51 15.50
N LYS A 2 29.86 -15.13 14.54
CA LYS A 2 29.52 -14.19 13.45
C LYS A 2 28.33 -14.60 12.56
N SER A 3 28.02 -15.89 12.42
CA SER A 3 26.97 -16.36 11.51
C SER A 3 25.54 -16.14 12.02
N ARG A 4 25.29 -16.20 13.34
CA ARG A 4 23.95 -16.03 13.92
C ARG A 4 23.55 -14.56 14.06
N ASP A 5 24.45 -13.72 14.55
CA ASP A 5 24.29 -12.24 14.56
C ASP A 5 24.08 -11.70 13.13
N SER A 6 24.86 -12.21 12.15
CA SER A 6 24.65 -11.88 10.72
C SER A 6 23.26 -12.29 10.21
N LEU A 7 22.72 -13.43 10.66
CA LEU A 7 21.38 -13.88 10.29
C LEU A 7 20.28 -12.98 10.87
N VAL A 8 20.40 -12.57 12.13
CA VAL A 8 19.44 -11.66 12.77
C VAL A 8 19.41 -10.31 12.07
N ARG A 9 20.59 -9.74 11.75
CA ARG A 9 20.69 -8.48 10.98
C ARG A 9 20.11 -8.60 9.57
N LEU A 10 20.33 -9.74 8.90
CA LEU A 10 19.73 -10.00 7.59
C LEU A 10 18.20 -10.01 7.68
N LYS A 11 17.64 -10.68 8.69
CA LYS A 11 16.18 -10.71 8.91
C LYS A 11 15.62 -9.34 9.27
N GLU A 12 16.32 -8.56 10.09
CA GLU A 12 15.95 -7.18 10.40
C GLU A 12 15.90 -6.31 9.14
N PHE A 13 16.89 -6.44 8.26
CA PHE A 13 16.91 -5.75 6.97
C PHE A 13 15.68 -6.12 6.11
N GLN A 14 15.35 -7.42 6.04
CA GLN A 14 14.17 -7.89 5.31
C GLN A 14 12.86 -7.32 5.88
N VAL A 15 12.70 -7.31 7.22
CA VAL A 15 11.53 -6.67 7.87
C VAL A 15 11.43 -5.20 7.47
N ASN A 16 12.53 -4.45 7.57
CA ASN A 16 12.55 -3.02 7.26
C ASN A 16 12.25 -2.74 5.78
N GLU A 17 12.76 -3.57 4.87
CA GLU A 17 12.44 -3.48 3.44
C GLU A 17 10.95 -3.69 3.18
N LYS A 18 10.36 -4.74 3.77
CA LYS A 18 8.92 -5.05 3.62
C LYS A 18 8.03 -3.96 4.21
N ARG A 19 8.39 -3.40 5.37
CA ARG A 19 7.68 -2.23 5.96
C ARG A 19 7.71 -1.04 5.02
N ARG A 20 8.86 -0.75 4.41
CA ARG A 20 8.99 0.35 3.45
C ARG A 20 8.12 0.13 2.20
N GLN A 21 8.10 -1.09 1.67
CA GLN A 21 7.22 -1.46 0.54
C GLN A 21 5.75 -1.24 0.89
N LEU A 22 5.32 -1.68 2.08
CA LEU A 22 3.95 -1.49 2.55
C LEU A 22 3.58 -0.01 2.67
N GLN A 23 4.46 0.81 3.26
CA GLN A 23 4.26 2.26 3.36
C GLN A 23 4.13 2.95 2.00
N GLN A 24 4.87 2.48 0.98
CA GLN A 24 4.77 3.01 -0.38
C GLN A 24 3.42 2.67 -1.02
N LEU A 25 2.93 1.43 -0.85
CA LEU A 25 1.60 1.04 -1.33
C LEU A 25 0.50 1.88 -0.67
N GLN A 26 0.55 2.05 0.65
CA GLN A 26 -0.42 2.86 1.40
C GLN A 26 -0.41 4.33 0.97
N SER A 27 0.79 4.90 0.74
CA SER A 27 0.94 6.26 0.23
C SER A 27 0.31 6.41 -1.16
N MET A 28 0.61 5.49 -2.07
CA MET A 28 0.06 5.48 -3.43
C MET A 28 -1.46 5.37 -3.44
N MET A 29 -2.03 4.50 -2.60
CA MET A 29 -3.47 4.37 -2.45
C MET A 29 -4.12 5.66 -1.97
N SER A 30 -3.54 6.30 -0.95
CA SER A 30 -4.04 7.58 -0.42
C SER A 30 -4.04 8.69 -1.48
N GLU A 31 -2.99 8.75 -2.30
CA GLU A 31 -2.91 9.69 -3.43
C GLU A 31 -3.99 9.43 -4.48
N PHE A 32 -4.23 8.16 -4.82
CA PHE A 32 -5.25 7.77 -5.80
C PHE A 32 -6.66 8.06 -5.28
N GLU A 33 -6.93 7.80 -4.00
CA GLU A 33 -8.20 8.15 -3.37
C GLU A 33 -8.44 9.67 -3.37
N ARG A 34 -7.41 10.47 -3.09
CA ARG A 34 -7.48 11.93 -3.17
C ARG A 34 -7.81 12.40 -4.60
N MET A 35 -7.09 11.88 -5.59
CA MET A 35 -7.33 12.21 -7.00
C MET A 35 -8.72 11.81 -7.47
N ALA A 36 -9.22 10.63 -7.06
CA ALA A 36 -10.57 10.19 -7.40
C ALA A 36 -11.64 11.13 -6.82
N LYS A 37 -11.48 11.55 -5.55
CA LYS A 37 -12.40 12.52 -4.91
C LYS A 37 -12.38 13.87 -5.62
N GLU A 38 -11.21 14.35 -6.01
CA GLU A 38 -11.06 15.60 -6.76
C GLU A 38 -11.76 15.52 -8.12
N LEU A 39 -11.60 14.41 -8.85
CA LEU A 39 -12.30 14.21 -10.13
C LEU A 39 -13.81 14.19 -9.95
N VAL A 40 -14.33 13.52 -8.92
CA VAL A 40 -15.78 13.52 -8.61
C VAL A 40 -16.28 14.94 -8.34
N HIS A 41 -15.51 15.76 -7.62
CA HIS A 41 -15.84 17.16 -7.40
C HIS A 41 -15.86 17.96 -8.72
N GLN A 42 -14.82 17.80 -9.55
CA GLN A 42 -14.72 18.48 -10.85
C GLN A 42 -15.87 18.08 -11.80
N ILE A 43 -16.28 16.81 -11.80
CA ILE A 43 -17.45 16.33 -12.55
C ILE A 43 -18.70 17.08 -12.10
N SER A 44 -18.97 17.13 -10.79
CA SER A 44 -20.15 17.80 -10.24
C SER A 44 -20.20 19.29 -10.61
N LEU A 45 -19.06 19.98 -10.61
CA LEU A 45 -18.98 21.38 -11.03
C LEU A 45 -19.32 21.55 -12.52
N GLU A 46 -18.79 20.68 -13.38
CA GLU A 46 -19.02 20.75 -14.82
C GLU A 46 -20.47 20.40 -15.20
N GLU A 47 -21.06 19.40 -14.52
CA GLU A 47 -22.47 19.06 -14.68
C GLU A 47 -23.39 20.19 -14.22
N SER A 48 -23.08 20.83 -13.10
CA SER A 48 -23.83 21.97 -12.59
C SER A 48 -23.75 23.18 -13.55
N LYS A 49 -22.56 23.40 -14.13
CA LYS A 49 -22.32 24.50 -15.07
C LYS A 49 -23.04 24.29 -16.41
N SER A 50 -23.05 23.06 -16.90
CA SER A 50 -23.71 22.72 -18.17
C SER A 50 -25.22 22.48 -18.02
N GLY A 51 -25.69 22.19 -16.80
CA GLY A 51 -27.06 21.77 -16.53
C GLY A 51 -27.37 20.34 -17.00
N ILE A 52 -26.36 19.57 -17.41
CA ILE A 52 -26.53 18.21 -17.95
C ILE A 52 -25.79 17.23 -17.05
N THR A 53 -26.54 16.38 -16.35
CA THR A 53 -26.01 15.38 -15.40
C THR A 53 -26.09 13.94 -15.93
N ASP A 54 -26.82 13.70 -17.01
CA ASP A 54 -26.93 12.36 -17.62
C ASP A 54 -25.70 12.09 -18.50
N PRO A 55 -24.83 11.13 -18.16
CA PRO A 55 -23.66 10.79 -18.96
C PRO A 55 -23.98 10.23 -20.35
N SER A 56 -25.22 9.77 -20.57
CA SER A 56 -25.71 9.26 -21.86
C SER A 56 -26.21 10.38 -22.77
N HIS A 57 -26.39 11.59 -22.24
CA HIS A 57 -26.87 12.73 -23.00
C HIS A 57 -25.86 13.09 -24.10
N PHE A 58 -26.35 13.36 -25.33
CA PHE A 58 -25.47 13.66 -26.47
C PHE A 58 -24.58 14.89 -26.22
N ALA A 59 -25.11 15.90 -25.53
CA ALA A 59 -24.36 17.10 -25.14
C ALA A 59 -23.70 17.02 -23.75
N TYR A 60 -23.55 15.82 -23.18
CA TYR A 60 -22.84 15.65 -21.92
C TYR A 60 -21.41 16.18 -22.03
N PRO A 61 -20.92 17.00 -21.06
CA PRO A 61 -19.61 17.62 -21.18
C PRO A 61 -18.49 16.60 -21.38
N THR A 62 -17.68 16.81 -22.42
CA THR A 62 -16.57 15.92 -22.77
C THR A 62 -15.56 15.80 -21.63
N PHE A 63 -15.32 16.89 -20.92
CA PHE A 63 -14.50 16.91 -19.71
C PHE A 63 -15.07 16.00 -18.62
N ALA A 64 -16.36 16.15 -18.28
CA ALA A 64 -17.00 15.34 -17.26
C ALA A 64 -17.01 13.84 -17.65
N LYS A 65 -17.13 13.52 -18.94
CA LYS A 65 -17.02 12.15 -19.46
C LYS A 65 -15.61 11.56 -19.26
N ALA A 66 -14.59 12.31 -19.64
CA ALA A 66 -13.19 11.89 -19.47
C ALA A 66 -12.81 11.76 -17.99
N ALA A 67 -13.26 12.70 -17.15
CA ALA A 67 -13.03 12.67 -15.72
C ALA A 67 -13.69 11.46 -15.05
N ARG A 68 -14.91 11.07 -15.46
CA ARG A 68 -15.58 9.84 -14.99
C ARG A 68 -14.75 8.61 -15.31
N GLN A 69 -14.35 8.44 -16.58
CA GLN A 69 -13.52 7.30 -16.98
C GLN A 69 -12.21 7.23 -16.19
N ARG A 70 -11.58 8.39 -15.91
CA ARG A 70 -10.36 8.44 -15.11
C ARG A 70 -10.62 8.06 -13.65
N ALA A 71 -11.72 8.52 -13.06
CA ALA A 71 -12.11 8.15 -11.70
C ALA A 71 -12.37 6.64 -11.60
N ASP A 72 -13.04 6.05 -12.59
CA ASP A 72 -13.28 4.60 -12.65
C ASP A 72 -11.98 3.81 -12.73
N ASN A 73 -11.04 4.25 -13.57
CA ASN A 73 -9.71 3.63 -13.67
C ASN A 73 -8.95 3.71 -12.35
N LEU A 74 -8.98 4.86 -11.66
CA LEU A 74 -8.37 5.01 -10.34
C LEU A 74 -9.01 4.05 -9.31
N GLN A 75 -10.33 3.87 -9.34
CA GLN A 75 -11.01 2.92 -8.45
C GLN A 75 -10.60 1.48 -8.71
N VAL A 76 -10.33 1.10 -9.97
CA VAL A 76 -9.77 -0.21 -10.30
C VAL A 76 -8.36 -0.35 -9.73
N SER A 77 -7.48 0.64 -9.98
CA SER A 77 -6.11 0.61 -9.45
C SER A 77 -6.05 0.58 -7.93
N ILE A 78 -6.95 1.28 -7.22
CA ILE A 78 -7.05 1.23 -5.76
C ILE A 78 -7.41 -0.19 -5.27
N ARG A 79 -8.32 -0.89 -5.95
CA ARG A 79 -8.68 -2.28 -5.60
C ARG A 79 -7.51 -3.24 -5.81
N GLU A 80 -6.77 -3.06 -6.90
CA GLU A 80 -5.56 -3.84 -7.17
C GLU A 80 -4.48 -3.58 -6.10
N LEU A 81 -4.25 -2.32 -5.74
CA LEU A 81 -3.31 -1.95 -4.68
C LEU A 81 -3.73 -2.50 -3.31
N LYS A 82 -5.03 -2.57 -2.99
CA LYS A 82 -5.52 -3.22 -1.76
C LYS A 82 -5.15 -4.70 -1.72
N THR A 83 -5.32 -5.41 -2.83
CA THR A 83 -4.93 -6.82 -2.94
C THR A 83 -3.41 -6.98 -2.75
N GLN A 84 -2.62 -6.07 -3.32
CA GLN A 84 -1.16 -6.06 -3.12
C GLN A 84 -0.77 -5.70 -1.69
N GLN A 85 -1.50 -4.80 -1.04
CA GLN A 85 -1.30 -4.42 0.36
C GLN A 85 -1.52 -5.63 1.27
N GLU A 86 -2.64 -6.33 1.13
CA GLU A 86 -2.94 -7.54 1.91
C GLU A 86 -1.84 -8.60 1.76
N ALA A 87 -1.36 -8.82 0.53
CA ALA A 87 -0.25 -9.74 0.28
C ALA A 87 1.08 -9.26 0.92
N ALA A 88 1.36 -7.96 0.87
CA ALA A 88 2.55 -7.37 1.48
C ALA A 88 2.50 -7.41 3.02
N GLU A 89 1.32 -7.24 3.61
CA GLU A 89 1.08 -7.37 5.06
C GLU A 89 1.34 -8.80 5.53
N ALA A 90 0.80 -9.80 4.82
CA ALA A 90 1.05 -11.21 5.11
C ALA A 90 2.55 -11.57 5.01
N ALA A 91 3.22 -11.09 3.95
CA ALA A 91 4.66 -11.30 3.79
C ALA A 91 5.49 -10.59 4.88
N LEU A 92 5.07 -9.41 5.34
CA LEU A 92 5.71 -8.72 6.45
C LEU A 92 5.55 -9.51 7.75
N GLU A 93 4.36 -10.05 8.02
CA GLU A 93 4.08 -10.87 9.20
C GLU A 93 4.97 -12.12 9.24
N GLU A 94 5.11 -12.81 8.11
CA GLU A 94 5.97 -13.99 7.99
C GLU A 94 7.43 -13.65 8.32
N VAL A 95 7.99 -12.62 7.69
CA VAL A 95 9.38 -12.21 7.90
C VAL A 95 9.60 -11.68 9.33
N GLN A 96 8.60 -11.02 9.91
CA GLN A 96 8.64 -10.58 11.31
C GLN A 96 8.72 -11.78 12.27
N ALA A 97 7.90 -12.81 12.05
CA ALA A 97 7.93 -14.03 12.87
C ALA A 97 9.28 -14.75 12.77
N GLU A 98 9.89 -14.79 11.57
CA GLU A 98 11.23 -15.33 11.37
C GLU A 98 12.32 -14.53 12.09
N TYR A 99 12.23 -13.20 12.05
CA TYR A 99 13.12 -12.31 12.78
C TYR A 99 13.02 -12.55 14.30
N ASP A 100 11.81 -12.60 14.84
CA ASP A 100 11.58 -12.79 16.28
C ASP A 100 12.13 -14.14 16.75
N LYS A 101 11.96 -15.20 15.94
CA LYS A 101 12.54 -16.52 16.19
C LYS A 101 14.07 -16.48 16.17
N ALA A 102 14.67 -15.80 15.20
CA ALA A 102 16.12 -15.69 15.09
C ALA A 102 16.71 -14.90 16.29
N ALA A 103 16.09 -13.78 16.66
CA ALA A 103 16.49 -12.96 17.80
C ALA A 103 16.37 -13.71 19.13
N ALA A 104 15.29 -14.47 19.33
CA ALA A 104 15.12 -15.30 20.54
C ALA A 104 16.21 -16.37 20.68
N LEU A 105 16.62 -17.01 19.58
CA LEU A 105 17.69 -17.99 19.57
C LEU A 105 19.05 -17.37 19.91
N GLU A 106 19.33 -16.17 19.41
CA GLU A 106 20.54 -15.43 19.76
C GLU A 106 20.58 -15.05 21.25
N ASN A 107 19.47 -14.53 21.79
CA ASN A 107 19.38 -14.16 23.20
C ASN A 107 19.61 -15.36 24.14
N ARG A 108 19.06 -16.54 23.81
CA ARG A 108 19.28 -17.77 24.59
C ARG A 108 20.75 -18.21 24.57
N ASP A 109 21.40 -18.14 23.41
CA ASP A 109 22.83 -18.45 23.26
C ASP A 109 23.72 -17.53 24.12
N VAL A 110 23.43 -16.23 24.14
CA VAL A 110 24.16 -15.25 24.96
C VAL A 110 24.01 -15.58 26.44
N GLN A 111 22.80 -15.92 26.90
CA GLN A 111 22.54 -16.32 28.29
C GLN A 111 23.24 -17.61 28.70
N VAL A 112 23.28 -18.61 27.81
CA VAL A 112 23.99 -19.89 28.08
C VAL A 112 25.49 -19.65 28.21
N ARG A 113 26.07 -18.81 27.36
CA ARG A 113 27.51 -18.45 27.44
C ARG A 113 27.84 -17.61 28.67
N ALA A 114 26.96 -16.71 29.09
CA ALA A 114 27.19 -15.89 30.28
C ALA A 114 27.17 -16.71 31.59
N ARG A 115 26.66 -17.95 31.56
CA ARG A 115 26.56 -18.86 32.70
C ARG A 115 27.63 -19.96 32.71
N ALA A 116 28.43 -20.08 31.64
CA ALA A 116 29.51 -21.05 31.49
C ALA A 116 30.86 -20.38 31.73
#